data_AF-A0A7S0AL82-F1
#
_entry.id   AF-A0A7S0AL82-F1
#
_cell.length_a   1.000
_cell.length_b   1.000
_cell.length_c   1.000
_cell.angle_alpha   90.00
_cell.angle_beta   90.00
_cell.angle_gamma   90.00
#
_symmetry.space_group_name_H-M   'P 1'
#
loop_
_entity.id
_entity.type
_entity.pdbx_description
1 polymer ?
#
loop_
_entity_poly.entity_id
_entity_poly.type
_entity_poly.pdbx_seq_one_letter_code
_entity_poly.pdbx_strand_id
1 'polypeptide(L)'
;MPALTYCRRHPVNVAIGLLGLCLAIGGLTAIGFGAAELVQAHQLHPEKDFHHMGKACTIVSVRHSEEAIGAVCWDHYAYAFTAEGEQTYHSVQESHVRSGTRCQGNREESSFVERQSVDCWRPLLSSLPSQYRCGNPQCYKIFDPALDAKLIGASASSHFALGAAVLIASMILPCALVWLGISCNSASAANS
;
A
#
# COMPACT_ATOMS: atom_id res chain seq x y z
N MET A 1 -49.72 -23.88 -24.31
CA MET A 1 -48.45 -24.63 -24.42
C MET A 1 -47.47 -24.01 -23.42
N PRO A 2 -47.26 -24.62 -22.24
CA PRO A 2 -46.29 -24.10 -21.28
C PRO A 2 -44.87 -24.40 -21.78
N ALA A 3 -44.07 -23.34 -21.91
CA ALA A 3 -42.66 -23.45 -22.25
C ALA A 3 -41.93 -24.10 -21.07
N LEU A 4 -41.54 -25.37 -21.24
CA LEU A 4 -40.61 -26.07 -20.36
C LEU A 4 -39.29 -25.30 -20.34
N THR A 5 -39.14 -24.40 -19.37
CA THR A 5 -37.91 -23.65 -19.17
C THR A 5 -36.93 -24.60 -18.49
N TYR A 6 -36.18 -25.32 -19.32
CA TYR A 6 -35.15 -26.27 -18.90
C TYR A 6 -34.12 -25.53 -18.03
N CYS A 7 -34.25 -25.71 -16.71
CA CYS A 7 -33.38 -25.14 -15.70
C CYS A 7 -31.97 -25.73 -15.80
N ARG A 8 -31.12 -25.13 -16.64
CA ARG A 8 -29.69 -25.45 -16.75
C ARG A 8 -28.94 -24.89 -15.52
N ARG A 9 -29.21 -25.43 -14.32
CA ARG A 9 -28.67 -24.95 -13.02
C ARG A 9 -27.28 -25.50 -12.67
N HIS A 10 -26.91 -26.67 -13.19
CA HIS A 10 -25.59 -27.26 -12.93
C HIS A 10 -24.41 -26.37 -13.32
N PRO A 11 -24.35 -25.74 -14.52
CA PRO A 11 -23.20 -24.90 -14.86
C PRO A 11 -23.09 -23.65 -13.98
N VAL A 12 -24.21 -23.11 -13.50
CA VAL A 12 -24.23 -21.88 -12.68
C VAL A 12 -23.67 -22.14 -11.28
N ASN A 13 -24.08 -23.23 -10.61
CA ASN A 13 -23.57 -23.57 -9.29
C ASN A 13 -22.08 -23.92 -9.32
N VAL A 14 -21.62 -24.61 -10.38
CA VAL A 14 -20.19 -24.89 -10.57
C VAL A 14 -19.40 -23.59 -10.76
N ALA A 15 -19.89 -22.66 -11.58
CA ALA A 15 -19.25 -21.36 -11.78
C ALA A 15 -19.16 -20.55 -10.48
N ILE A 16 -20.22 -20.52 -9.66
CA ILE A 16 -20.24 -19.85 -8.36
C ILE A 16 -19.22 -20.48 -7.40
N GLY A 17 -19.15 -21.82 -7.35
CA GLY A 17 -18.18 -22.53 -6.53
C GLY A 17 -16.73 -22.24 -6.95
N LEU A 18 -16.44 -22.24 -8.25
CA LEU A 18 -15.12 -21.89 -8.78
C LEU A 18 -14.75 -20.44 -8.48
N LEU A 19 -15.68 -19.49 -8.63
CA LEU A 19 -15.46 -18.10 -8.27
C LEU A 19 -15.15 -17.95 -6.77
N GLY A 20 -15.92 -18.62 -5.91
CA GLY A 20 -15.67 -18.64 -4.46
C GLY A 20 -14.28 -19.19 -4.13
N LEU A 21 -13.87 -20.29 -4.77
CA LEU A 21 -12.52 -20.85 -4.59
C LEU A 21 -11.43 -19.88 -5.03
N CYS A 22 -11.57 -19.24 -6.20
CA CYS A 22 -10.61 -18.24 -6.68
C CYS A 22 -10.48 -17.05 -5.72
N LEU A 23 -11.61 -16.54 -5.20
CA LEU A 23 -11.61 -15.47 -4.21
C LEU A 23 -10.98 -15.90 -2.88
N ALA A 24 -11.22 -17.13 -2.43
CA ALA A 24 -10.59 -17.67 -1.24
C ALA A 24 -9.06 -17.77 -1.37
N ILE A 25 -8.57 -18.26 -2.51
CA ILE A 25 -7.13 -18.32 -2.79
C ILE A 25 -6.54 -16.90 -2.79
N GLY A 26 -7.17 -15.95 -3.50
CA GLY A 26 -6.71 -14.56 -3.54
C GLY A 26 -6.71 -13.89 -2.15
N GLY A 27 -7.74 -14.15 -1.34
CA GLY A 27 -7.82 -13.67 0.05
C GLY A 27 -6.69 -14.24 0.92
N LEU A 28 -6.43 -15.55 0.85
CA LEU A 28 -5.34 -16.19 1.59
C LEU A 28 -3.96 -15.66 1.18
N THR A 29 -3.72 -15.44 -0.12
CA THR A 29 -2.45 -14.87 -0.59
C THR A 29 -2.26 -13.45 -0.09
N ALA A 30 -3.32 -12.63 -0.09
CA ALA A 30 -3.27 -11.26 0.42
C ALA A 30 -3.02 -11.22 1.94
N ILE A 31 -3.65 -12.13 2.71
CA ILE A 31 -3.39 -12.29 4.15
C ILE A 31 -1.94 -12.69 4.39
N GLY A 32 -1.42 -13.68 3.66
CA GLY A 32 -0.04 -14.13 3.80
C GLY A 32 0.97 -13.01 3.53
N PHE A 33 0.74 -12.23 2.47
CA PHE A 33 1.56 -11.07 2.15
C PHE A 33 1.48 -9.99 3.23
N GLY A 34 0.28 -9.59 3.64
CA GLY A 34 0.08 -8.60 4.70
C GLY A 34 0.67 -9.03 6.05
N ALA A 35 0.59 -10.31 6.40
CA ALA A 35 1.21 -10.85 7.60
C ALA A 35 2.75 -10.80 7.54
N ALA A 36 3.34 -11.13 6.39
CA ALA A 36 4.79 -11.03 6.19
C ALA A 36 5.27 -9.57 6.31
N GLU A 37 4.56 -8.62 5.70
CA GLU A 37 4.85 -7.19 5.86
C GLU A 37 4.70 -6.72 7.31
N LEU A 38 3.69 -7.21 8.04
CA LEU A 38 3.47 -6.84 9.44
C LEU A 38 4.60 -7.35 10.35
N VAL A 39 5.08 -8.58 10.12
CA VAL A 39 6.25 -9.12 10.83
C VAL A 39 7.48 -8.26 10.56
N GLN A 40 7.69 -7.85 9.31
CA GLN A 40 8.79 -6.95 8.96
C GLN A 40 8.64 -5.58 9.63
N ALA A 41 7.44 -5.00 9.64
CA ALA A 41 7.16 -3.73 10.30
C ALA A 41 7.44 -3.79 11.82
N HIS A 42 7.12 -4.90 12.47
CA HIS A 42 7.40 -5.11 13.89
C HIS A 42 8.89 -5.25 14.24
N GLN A 43 9.74 -5.57 13.26
CA GLN A 43 11.19 -5.63 13.43
C GLN A 43 11.85 -4.25 13.32
N LEU A 44 11.12 -3.23 12.88
CA LEU A 44 11.63 -1.87 12.77
C LEU A 44 11.60 -1.20 14.15
N HIS A 45 12.77 -0.83 14.66
CA HIS A 45 12.95 -0.12 15.91
C HIS A 45 13.69 1.20 15.65
N PRO A 46 13.03 2.23 15.10
CA PRO A 46 13.64 3.51 14.73
C PRO A 46 14.58 4.08 15.79
N GLU A 47 14.20 3.98 17.06
CA GLU A 47 14.96 4.45 18.22
C GLU A 47 16.22 3.65 18.55
N LYS A 48 16.31 2.40 18.07
CA LYS A 48 17.48 1.52 18.21
C LYS A 48 18.30 1.41 16.93
N ASP A 49 17.65 1.60 15.80
CA ASP A 49 18.23 1.48 14.46
C ASP A 49 18.89 2.78 14.03
N PHE A 50 18.41 3.93 14.53
CA PHE A 50 18.89 5.25 14.17
C PHE A 50 19.19 6.12 15.39
N HIS A 51 20.18 6.99 15.22
CA HIS A 51 20.49 8.07 16.15
C HIS A 51 20.02 9.40 15.55
N HIS A 52 19.13 10.10 16.27
CA HIS A 52 18.69 11.45 15.91
C HIS A 52 19.80 12.46 16.21
N MET A 53 20.21 13.22 15.19
CA MET A 53 21.30 14.19 15.24
C MET A 53 20.81 15.63 15.38
N GLY A 54 19.50 15.84 15.55
CA GLY A 54 18.90 17.17 15.46
C GLY A 54 19.06 17.77 14.06
N LYS A 55 19.12 19.11 13.98
CA LYS A 55 19.24 19.88 12.73
C LYS A 55 20.63 19.85 12.08
N ALA A 56 21.21 18.66 11.95
CA ALA A 56 22.57 18.45 11.45
C ALA A 56 22.66 18.30 9.93
N CYS A 57 21.52 18.08 9.24
CA CYS A 57 21.46 17.97 7.79
C CYS A 57 21.12 19.33 7.17
N THR A 58 21.74 19.70 6.05
CA THR A 58 21.38 20.91 5.28
C THR A 58 20.99 20.55 3.86
N ILE A 59 19.82 21.00 3.41
CA ILE A 59 19.37 20.76 2.03
C ILE A 59 20.23 21.57 1.06
N VAL A 60 20.85 20.89 0.11
CA VAL A 60 21.68 21.48 -0.93
C VAL A 60 20.86 21.82 -2.16
N SER A 61 20.00 20.90 -2.59
CA SER A 61 19.16 21.10 -3.77
C SER A 61 17.86 20.32 -3.67
N VAL A 62 16.79 20.89 -4.23
CA VAL A 62 15.49 20.23 -4.37
C VAL A 62 15.19 20.06 -5.86
N ARG A 63 15.04 18.81 -6.31
CA ARG A 63 14.66 18.51 -7.70
C ARG A 63 13.21 18.06 -7.74
N HIS A 64 12.41 18.79 -8.51
CA HIS A 64 11.02 18.44 -8.80
C HIS A 64 10.92 17.71 -10.14
N SER A 65 10.07 16.68 -10.19
CA SER A 65 9.60 16.05 -11.41
C SER A 65 8.12 15.70 -11.26
N GLU A 66 7.37 15.70 -12.36
CA GLU A 66 5.95 15.38 -12.35
C GLU A 66 5.65 14.16 -13.23
N GLU A 67 4.72 13.32 -12.79
CA GLU A 67 4.22 12.16 -13.55
C GLU A 67 2.68 12.18 -13.59
N ALA A 68 2.10 12.01 -14.78
CA ALA A 68 0.65 12.01 -14.99
C ALA A 68 0.14 10.61 -15.33
N ILE A 69 -0.82 10.11 -14.54
CA ILE A 69 -1.49 8.82 -14.76
C ILE A 69 -3.00 9.04 -14.78
N GLY A 70 -3.56 9.24 -15.97
CA GLY A 70 -4.98 9.51 -16.17
C GLY A 70 -5.40 10.88 -15.62
N ALA A 71 -6.26 10.89 -14.61
CA ALA A 71 -6.71 12.11 -13.91
C ALA A 71 -5.96 12.34 -12.59
N VAL A 72 -4.83 11.65 -12.39
CA VAL A 72 -3.99 11.73 -11.20
C VAL A 72 -2.62 12.24 -11.61
N CYS A 73 -2.08 13.15 -10.82
CA CYS A 73 -0.76 13.71 -10.97
C CYS A 73 0.07 13.46 -9.72
N TRP A 74 1.30 13.03 -9.94
CA TRP A 74 2.30 12.78 -8.92
C TRP A 74 3.37 13.86 -9.02
N ASP A 75 3.51 14.66 -7.98
CA ASP A 75 4.66 15.56 -7.83
C ASP A 75 5.72 14.84 -7.01
N HIS A 76 6.90 14.65 -7.58
CA HIS A 76 8.00 13.99 -6.92
C HIS A 76 9.13 14.96 -6.59
N TYR A 77 9.66 14.83 -5.38
CA TYR A 77 10.75 15.66 -4.88
C TYR A 77 11.93 14.78 -4.47
N ALA A 78 13.08 15.02 -5.12
CA ALA A 78 14.34 14.39 -4.76
C ALA A 78 15.25 15.43 -4.10
N TYR A 79 15.72 15.11 -2.90
CA TYR A 79 16.56 16.02 -2.11
C TYR A 79 18.02 15.59 -2.19
N ALA A 80 18.90 16.55 -2.40
CA ALA A 80 20.31 16.41 -2.09
C ALA A 80 20.60 17.20 -0.81
N PHE A 81 21.32 16.61 0.14
CA PHE A 81 21.60 17.21 1.43
C PHE A 81 23.01 16.88 1.90
N THR A 82 23.61 17.73 2.74
CA THR A 82 24.85 17.40 3.45
C THR A 82 24.53 16.99 4.88
N ALA A 83 25.28 16.03 5.40
CA ALA A 83 25.32 15.71 6.83
C ALA A 83 26.75 15.97 7.34
N GLU A 84 26.88 16.55 8.54
CA GLU A 84 28.16 16.84 9.20
C GLU A 84 29.13 17.72 8.36
N GLY A 85 28.63 18.39 7.31
CA GLY A 85 29.41 19.28 6.46
C GLY A 85 30.37 18.59 5.47
N GLU A 86 30.32 17.26 5.35
CA GLU A 86 31.32 16.50 4.58
C GLU A 86 30.89 16.21 3.13
N GLN A 87 29.84 15.41 2.95
CA GLN A 87 29.45 14.84 1.66
C GLN A 87 27.99 15.14 1.33
N THR A 88 27.69 15.32 0.05
CA THR A 88 26.30 15.40 -0.45
C THR A 88 25.72 14.00 -0.61
N TYR A 89 24.60 13.76 0.06
CA TYR A 89 23.79 12.55 0.01
C TYR A 89 22.50 12.81 -0.76
N HIS A 90 21.89 11.73 -1.25
CA HIS A 90 20.57 11.74 -1.87
C HIS A 90 19.56 11.06 -0.96
N SER A 91 18.42 11.71 -0.76
CA SER A 91 17.31 11.15 0.01
C SER A 91 16.51 10.15 -0.83
N VAL A 92 15.61 9.43 -0.16
CA VAL A 92 14.46 8.85 -0.84
C VAL A 92 13.58 9.97 -1.43
N GLN A 93 12.90 9.67 -2.53
CA GLN A 93 11.98 10.58 -3.19
C GLN A 93 10.70 10.75 -2.38
N GLU A 94 10.32 11.98 -2.09
CA GLU A 94 8.99 12.33 -1.58
C GLU A 94 8.00 12.42 -2.74
N SER A 95 6.75 12.03 -2.53
CA SER A 95 5.72 12.07 -3.57
C SER A 95 4.40 12.61 -3.02
N HIS A 96 3.79 13.52 -3.75
CA HIS A 96 2.45 14.06 -3.46
C HIS A 96 1.50 13.72 -4.59
N VAL A 97 0.26 13.39 -4.24
CA VAL A 97 -0.79 13.04 -5.20
C VAL A 97 -1.80 14.16 -5.28
N ARG A 98 -2.10 14.62 -6.50
CA ARG A 98 -3.15 15.60 -6.77
C ARG A 98 -4.04 15.17 -7.93
N SER A 99 -5.29 15.62 -7.93
CA SER A 99 -6.23 15.38 -9.03
C SER A 99 -6.03 16.38 -10.16
N GLY A 100 -5.96 15.90 -11.41
CA GLY A 100 -5.84 16.74 -12.61
C GLY A 100 -5.45 15.93 -13.84
N THR A 101 -5.97 16.30 -15.01
CA THR A 101 -5.79 15.53 -16.27
C THR A 101 -4.51 15.87 -17.04
N ARG A 102 -3.71 16.84 -16.61
CA ARG A 102 -2.45 17.29 -17.27
C ARG A 102 -1.41 17.89 -16.33
N CYS A 103 -1.55 17.67 -15.03
CA CYS A 103 -0.71 18.28 -13.98
C CYS A 103 -0.64 19.82 -14.04
N GLN A 104 -1.60 20.42 -14.75
CA GLN A 104 -1.82 21.85 -14.80
C GLN A 104 -2.42 22.30 -13.47
N GLY A 105 -1.78 23.27 -12.82
CA GLY A 105 -2.21 23.81 -11.53
C GLY A 105 -1.03 24.11 -10.62
N ASN A 106 -1.34 24.53 -9.39
CA ASN A 106 -0.33 24.72 -8.35
C ASN A 106 0.26 23.36 -7.98
N ARG A 107 1.58 23.32 -7.94
CA ARG A 107 2.34 22.17 -7.44
C ARG A 107 2.17 22.11 -5.93
N GLU A 108 2.12 20.91 -5.38
CA GLU A 108 2.21 20.76 -3.93
C GLU A 108 3.59 21.22 -3.48
N GLU A 109 3.70 21.97 -2.39
CA GLU A 109 5.00 22.43 -1.90
C GLU A 109 5.83 21.26 -1.36
N SER A 110 7.15 21.29 -1.61
CA SER A 110 8.08 20.31 -1.08
C SER A 110 8.20 20.45 0.44
N SER A 111 8.38 19.34 1.18
CA SER A 111 8.58 19.38 2.64
C SER A 111 9.78 20.20 3.07
N PHE A 112 10.79 20.32 2.20
CA PHE A 112 11.99 21.09 2.46
C PHE A 112 12.33 22.06 1.33
N VAL A 113 13.10 23.11 1.67
CA VAL A 113 13.63 24.09 0.73
C VAL A 113 15.15 24.14 0.77
N GLU A 114 15.78 24.66 -0.27
CA GLU A 114 17.23 24.77 -0.33
C GLU A 114 17.80 25.60 0.82
N ARG A 115 18.96 25.20 1.33
CA ARG A 115 19.69 25.77 2.47
C ARG A 115 18.97 25.66 3.82
N GLN A 116 17.85 24.94 3.89
CA GLN A 116 17.19 24.65 5.15
C GLN A 116 18.00 23.64 5.97
N SER A 117 18.23 23.94 7.25
CA SER A 117 18.72 22.95 8.21
C SER A 117 17.55 22.12 8.74
N VAL A 118 17.65 20.81 8.58
CA VAL A 118 16.57 19.84 8.86
C VAL A 118 17.05 18.76 9.81
N ASP A 119 16.10 18.12 10.50
CA ASP A 119 16.39 16.96 11.31
C ASP A 119 17.06 15.85 10.50
N CYS A 120 18.00 15.16 11.14
CA CYS A 120 18.94 14.27 10.50
C CYS A 120 19.07 13.00 11.34
N TRP A 121 19.08 11.84 10.68
CA TRP A 121 19.22 10.55 11.34
C TRP A 121 20.35 9.76 10.71
N ARG A 122 21.23 9.19 11.55
CA ARG A 122 22.30 8.28 11.14
C ARG A 122 22.00 6.86 11.62
N PRO A 123 22.37 5.83 10.86
CA PRO A 123 22.21 4.46 11.32
C PRO A 123 23.11 4.17 12.52
N LEU A 124 22.61 3.41 13.49
CA LEU A 124 23.39 2.82 14.58
C LEU A 124 23.98 1.45 14.21
N LEU A 125 23.38 0.79 13.21
CA LEU A 125 23.75 -0.54 12.75
C LEU A 125 24.43 -0.45 11.38
N SER A 126 25.44 -1.30 11.14
CA SER A 126 26.12 -1.39 9.84
C SER A 126 25.24 -2.01 8.75
N SER A 127 24.27 -2.83 9.14
CA SER A 127 23.27 -3.42 8.26
C SER A 127 21.89 -3.12 8.82
N LEU A 128 21.12 -2.33 8.07
CA LEU A 128 19.75 -2.02 8.40
C LEU A 128 18.79 -3.01 7.72
N PRO A 129 17.61 -3.25 8.31
CA PRO A 129 16.51 -3.92 7.62
C PRO A 129 16.24 -3.27 6.25
N SER A 130 16.02 -4.09 5.21
CA SER A 130 15.86 -3.63 3.82
C SER A 130 14.65 -2.72 3.59
N GLN A 131 13.75 -2.67 4.56
CA GLN A 131 12.59 -1.80 4.59
C GLN A 131 12.99 -0.33 4.77
N TYR A 132 14.10 -0.05 5.45
CA TYR A 132 14.65 1.30 5.50
C TYR A 132 15.32 1.64 4.17
N ARG A 133 14.57 2.34 3.31
CA ARG A 133 15.11 2.93 2.10
C ARG A 133 15.81 4.24 2.48
N CYS A 134 17.10 4.38 2.13
CA CYS A 134 17.85 5.61 2.38
C CYS A 134 18.35 6.30 1.11
N GLY A 135 18.49 5.58 -0.02
CA GLY A 135 18.96 6.16 -1.27
C GLY A 135 20.46 6.53 -1.30
N ASN A 136 21.21 6.26 -0.23
CA ASN A 136 22.65 6.51 -0.13
C ASN A 136 23.36 5.40 0.68
N PRO A 137 24.67 5.14 0.45
CA PRO A 137 25.36 3.99 1.02
C PRO A 137 25.56 4.06 2.54
N GLN A 138 25.62 5.26 3.12
CA GLN A 138 25.76 5.48 4.57
C GLN A 138 24.41 5.54 5.31
N CYS A 139 23.30 5.41 4.59
CA CYS A 139 21.94 5.44 5.11
C CYS A 139 21.56 6.67 5.95
N TYR A 140 22.13 7.85 5.67
CA TYR A 140 21.64 9.08 6.28
C TYR A 140 20.22 9.40 5.80
N LYS A 141 19.37 9.88 6.71
CA LYS A 141 17.97 10.23 6.42
C LYS A 141 17.66 11.65 6.90
N ILE A 142 16.80 12.32 6.13
CA ILE A 142 16.17 13.61 6.47
C ILE A 142 14.67 13.46 6.77
N PHE A 143 14.12 12.27 6.57
CA PHE A 143 12.76 11.90 6.95
C PHE A 143 12.82 11.03 8.20
N ASP A 144 11.84 11.23 9.08
CA ASP A 144 11.76 10.52 10.36
C ASP A 144 11.57 9.01 10.13
N PRO A 145 12.55 8.15 10.51
CA PRO A 145 12.42 6.70 10.38
C PRO A 145 11.25 6.13 11.18
N ALA A 146 10.77 6.82 12.22
CA ALA A 146 9.58 6.40 12.97
C ALA A 146 8.30 6.57 12.16
N LEU A 147 8.22 7.61 11.33
CA LEU A 147 7.10 7.77 10.42
C LEU A 147 7.11 6.68 9.35
N ASP A 148 8.27 6.34 8.81
CA ASP A 148 8.42 5.24 7.83
C ASP A 148 7.95 3.91 8.42
N ALA A 149 8.41 3.56 9.62
CA ALA A 149 8.00 2.32 10.30
C ALA A 149 6.48 2.29 10.53
N LYS A 150 5.88 3.42 10.91
CA LYS A 150 4.43 3.54 11.09
C LYS A 150 3.67 3.40 9.77
N LEU A 151 4.14 4.02 8.68
CA LEU A 151 3.51 3.93 7.36
C LEU A 151 3.58 2.51 6.81
N ILE A 152 4.71 1.82 6.96
CA ILE A 152 4.88 0.42 6.57
C ILE A 152 3.91 -0.46 7.38
N GLY A 153 3.83 -0.26 8.69
CA GLY A 153 2.89 -0.99 9.55
C GLY A 153 1.42 -0.75 9.18
N ALA A 154 1.04 0.49 8.85
CA ALA A 154 -0.30 0.84 8.41
C ALA A 154 -0.66 0.20 7.06
N SER A 155 0.27 0.23 6.09
CA SER A 155 0.12 -0.43 4.80
C SER A 155 -0.07 -1.94 4.97
N ALA A 156 0.80 -2.60 5.75
CA ALA A 156 0.71 -4.02 6.05
C ALA A 156 -0.65 -4.41 6.68
N SER A 157 -1.11 -3.61 7.65
CA SER A 157 -2.41 -3.79 8.29
C SER A 157 -3.57 -3.70 7.30
N SER A 158 -3.52 -2.75 6.35
CA SER A 158 -4.55 -2.60 5.33
C SER A 158 -4.62 -3.79 4.37
N HIS A 159 -3.48 -4.33 3.93
CA HIS A 159 -3.42 -5.53 3.07
C HIS A 159 -3.98 -6.76 3.79
N PHE A 160 -3.62 -6.93 5.06
CA PHE A 160 -4.13 -8.00 5.89
C PHE A 160 -5.65 -7.90 6.05
N ALA A 161 -6.17 -6.72 6.39
CA ALA A 161 -7.59 -6.49 6.58
C ALA A 161 -8.40 -6.72 5.29
N LEU A 162 -7.91 -6.25 4.15
CA LEU A 162 -8.54 -6.48 2.86
C LEU A 162 -8.57 -7.98 2.50
N GLY A 163 -7.44 -8.68 2.69
CA GLY A 163 -7.37 -10.11 2.46
C GLY A 163 -8.35 -10.91 3.33
N ALA A 164 -8.46 -10.55 4.61
CA ALA A 164 -9.42 -11.14 5.54
C ALA A 164 -10.88 -10.91 5.09
N ALA A 165 -11.21 -9.68 4.67
CA ALA A 165 -12.55 -9.35 4.18
C ALA A 165 -12.91 -10.16 2.92
N VAL A 166 -12.00 -10.26 1.96
CA VAL A 166 -12.19 -11.06 0.73
C VAL A 166 -12.38 -12.54 1.04
N LEU A 167 -11.62 -13.08 1.99
CA LEU A 167 -11.74 -14.48 2.41
C LEU A 167 -13.08 -14.76 3.10
N ILE A 168 -13.58 -13.84 3.94
CA ILE A 168 -14.90 -13.98 4.56
C ILE A 168 -16.00 -13.92 3.49
N ALA A 169 -15.91 -12.96 2.56
CA ALA A 169 -16.86 -12.81 1.47
C ALA A 169 -16.90 -14.06 0.57
N SER A 170 -15.76 -14.70 0.33
CA SER A 170 -15.68 -15.92 -0.49
C SER A 170 -16.39 -17.12 0.14
N MET A 171 -16.53 -17.14 1.47
CA MET A 171 -17.31 -18.17 2.17
C MET A 171 -18.81 -17.86 2.18
N ILE A 172 -19.19 -16.60 2.40
CA ILE A 172 -20.60 -16.20 2.58
C ILE A 172 -21.34 -16.10 1.23
N LEU A 173 -20.72 -15.47 0.22
CA LEU A 173 -21.39 -15.12 -1.03
C LEU A 173 -21.87 -16.36 -1.81
N PRO A 174 -21.07 -17.43 -2.00
CA PRO A 174 -21.55 -18.64 -2.67
C PRO A 174 -22.73 -19.29 -1.95
N CYS A 175 -22.67 -19.38 -0.61
CA CYS A 175 -23.76 -19.93 0.20
C CYS A 175 -25.05 -19.13 0.04
N ALA A 176 -24.97 -17.80 0.09
CA ALA A 176 -26.11 -16.91 -0.10
C ALA A 176 -26.73 -17.06 -1.51
N LEU A 177 -25.90 -17.10 -2.55
CA LEU A 177 -26.38 -17.26 -3.93
C LEU A 177 -27.04 -18.63 -4.17
N VAL A 178 -26.48 -19.69 -3.62
CA VAL A 178 -27.09 -21.03 -3.68
C VAL A 178 -28.43 -21.04 -2.94
N TRP A 179 -28.50 -20.42 -1.75
CA TRP A 179 -29.73 -20.38 -0.97
C TRP A 179 -30.85 -19.57 -1.64
N LEU A 180 -30.52 -18.40 -2.21
CA LEU A 180 -31.45 -17.61 -3.02
C LEU A 180 -31.89 -18.38 -4.27
N GLY A 181 -30.96 -19.06 -4.93
CA GLY A 181 -31.24 -19.90 -6.08
C GLY A 181 -32.17 -21.09 -5.76
N ILE A 182 -32.13 -21.64 -4.55
CA ILE A 182 -33.05 -22.69 -4.08
C ILE A 182 -34.44 -22.10 -3.79
N SER A 183 -34.49 -20.94 -3.15
CA SER A 183 -35.74 -20.29 -2.70
C SER A 183 -36.64 -19.83 -3.86
N CYS A 184 -36.06 -19.43 -5.00
CA CYS A 184 -36.84 -19.13 -6.21
C CYS A 184 -37.58 -20.35 -6.77
N ASN A 185 -37.13 -21.56 -6.45
CA ASN A 185 -37.66 -22.79 -7.07
C ASN A 185 -38.88 -23.30 -6.34
N SER A 186 -38.86 -23.21 -5.01
CA SER A 186 -40.01 -23.57 -4.18
C SER A 186 -41.22 -22.67 -4.45
N ALA A 187 -41.00 -21.38 -4.69
CA ALA A 187 -42.07 -20.45 -5.05
C ALA A 187 -42.73 -20.78 -6.40
N SER A 188 -41.93 -21.21 -7.40
CA SER A 188 -42.44 -21.61 -8.71
C SER A 188 -43.27 -22.90 -8.65
N ALA A 189 -42.92 -23.83 -7.76
CA ALA A 189 -43.63 -25.10 -7.63
C ALA A 189 -44.97 -24.99 -6.87
N ALA A 190 -45.16 -23.94 -6.05
CA ALA A 190 -46.39 -23.76 -5.27
C ALA A 190 -47.56 -23.15 -6.07
N ASN A 191 -47.28 -22.53 -7.23
CA ASN A 191 -48.28 -21.86 -8.08
C ASN A 191 -48.71 -22.67 -9.31
N SER A 192 -48.19 -23.90 -9.45
CA SER A 192 -48.55 -24.85 -10.52
C SER A 192 -49.42 -25.96 -9.97
#